data_AF-A0A6M0SUG3-F1
#
_entry.id   AF-A0A6M0SUG3-F1
#
_cell.length_a   1.000
_cell.length_b   1.000
_cell.length_c   1.000
_cell.angle_alpha   90.00
_cell.angle_beta   90.00
_cell.angle_gamma   90.00
#
_symmetry.space_group_name_H-M   'P 1'
#
loop_
_entity.id
_entity.type
_entity.pdbx_description
1 polymer ?
#
loop_
_entity_poly.entity_id
_entity_poly.type
_entity_poly.pdbx_seq_one_letter_code
_entity_poly.pdbx_strand_id
1 'polypeptide(L)'
;MKIVDIKIENKPNEHGYLYLKCLIDDTINFQSTIKASTEDEICVYEEIEDIDNESTSSDENTVNINEVNERNSKRLFNGIVQNIRTTNINGIYYLEIQALTSSFKLDIKKKSRSFQNVDMTYDALINEILKDYSGYTFTQNIGKGQKIDKPLFQYKETDWNFFKRIASELKSELYCDIINLNYMFNFGIPSEYSYKLNDNMNYGAFKNLKRFHEAGGDEVYHDTDYFYYELKMRTILEIGSKIYFKQKELYVREYE
;
A
#
# COMPACT_ATOMS: atom_id res chain seq x y z
N MET A 1 18.29 0.08 18.11
CA MET A 1 18.17 -0.53 16.77
C MET A 1 18.23 0.59 15.74
N LYS A 2 18.98 0.42 14.64
CA LYS A 2 19.20 1.47 13.64
C LYS A 2 18.75 0.99 12.26
N ILE A 3 17.92 1.77 11.56
CA ILE A 3 17.45 1.42 10.22
C ILE A 3 18.61 1.53 9.22
N VAL A 4 18.79 0.49 8.42
CA VAL A 4 19.81 0.39 7.35
C VAL A 4 19.16 0.45 5.99
N ASP A 5 17.99 -0.16 5.86
CA ASP A 5 17.23 -0.21 4.61
C ASP A 5 15.74 -0.20 4.93
N ILE A 6 14.99 0.51 4.11
CA ILE A 6 13.53 0.58 4.19
C ILE A 6 12.98 0.69 2.78
N LYS A 7 11.93 -0.08 2.53
CA LYS A 7 11.22 -0.10 1.25
C LYS A 7 9.73 -0.20 1.51
N ILE A 8 8.94 0.68 0.88
CA ILE A 8 7.48 0.71 1.02
C ILE A 8 6.90 0.71 -0.39
N GLU A 9 6.12 -0.32 -0.69
CA GLU A 9 5.47 -0.48 -1.99
C GLU A 9 3.96 -0.33 -1.87
N ASN A 10 3.37 0.41 -2.80
CA ASN A 10 1.92 0.41 -3.01
C ASN A 10 1.63 0.35 -4.51
N LYS A 11 1.08 -0.79 -4.92
CA LYS A 11 0.84 -1.16 -6.32
C LYS A 11 -0.64 -1.51 -6.52
N PRO A 12 -1.19 -1.25 -7.72
CA PRO A 12 -2.58 -1.58 -8.01
C PRO A 12 -2.82 -3.08 -7.88
N ASN A 13 -3.95 -3.45 -7.26
CA ASN A 13 -4.41 -4.83 -7.07
C ASN A 13 -3.46 -5.70 -6.22
N GLU A 14 -2.48 -5.10 -5.56
CA GLU A 14 -1.53 -5.74 -4.66
C GLU A 14 -1.70 -5.23 -3.23
N HIS A 15 -1.23 -6.01 -2.27
CA HIS A 15 -1.19 -5.59 -0.88
C HIS A 15 -0.04 -4.62 -0.67
N GLY A 16 -0.30 -3.50 0.02
CA GLY A 16 0.78 -2.59 0.41
C GLY A 16 1.82 -3.36 1.23
N TYR A 17 3.10 -3.17 0.92
CA TYR A 17 4.20 -3.97 1.44
C TYR A 17 5.27 -3.09 2.08
N LEU A 18 5.80 -3.55 3.21
CA LEU A 18 6.93 -2.98 3.89
C LEU A 18 8.03 -4.02 3.98
N TYR A 19 9.25 -3.59 3.66
CA TYR A 19 10.48 -4.25 4.07
C TYR A 19 11.31 -3.28 4.92
N LEU A 20 11.78 -3.77 6.05
CA LEU A 20 12.61 -3.02 6.98
C LEU A 20 13.81 -3.86 7.39
N LYS A 21 15.01 -3.30 7.26
CA LYS A 21 16.26 -3.91 7.74
C LYS A 21 16.94 -2.99 8.74
N CYS A 22 17.25 -3.54 9.91
CA CYS A 22 17.87 -2.77 10.97
C CYS A 22 19.07 -3.49 11.58
N LEU A 23 20.05 -2.72 12.04
CA LEU A 23 21.10 -3.18 12.94
C LEU A 23 20.52 -3.35 14.34
N ILE A 24 20.77 -4.51 14.93
CA ILE A 24 20.41 -4.82 16.31
C ILE A 24 21.66 -5.15 17.11
N ASP A 25 21.57 -4.91 18.42
CA ASP A 25 22.61 -5.25 19.37
C ASP A 25 22.70 -6.78 19.54
N ASP A 26 23.90 -7.30 19.79
CA ASP A 26 24.13 -8.74 19.92
C ASP A 26 23.42 -9.34 21.15
N THR A 27 23.11 -8.52 22.16
CA THR A 27 22.33 -8.92 23.33
C THR A 27 20.86 -9.25 23.00
N ILE A 28 20.31 -8.65 21.95
CA ILE A 28 18.93 -8.92 21.48
C ILE A 28 18.88 -10.26 20.74
N ASN A 29 19.98 -10.61 20.06
CA ASN A 29 20.19 -11.88 19.33
C ASN A 29 18.92 -12.34 18.58
N PHE A 30 18.51 -13.60 18.76
CA PHE A 30 17.31 -14.18 18.14
C PHE A 30 16.02 -13.93 18.94
N GLN A 31 16.04 -13.18 20.05
CA GLN A 31 14.87 -13.08 20.93
C GLN A 31 13.65 -12.48 20.22
N SER A 32 13.85 -11.45 19.39
CA SER A 32 12.76 -10.82 18.63
C SER A 32 12.12 -11.80 17.65
N THR A 33 12.93 -12.65 16.99
CA THR A 33 12.41 -13.69 16.09
C THR A 33 11.65 -14.78 16.84
N ILE A 34 12.11 -15.18 18.03
CA ILE A 34 11.45 -16.22 18.83
C ILE A 34 10.14 -15.72 19.44
N LYS A 35 10.07 -14.45 19.83
CA LYS A 35 8.88 -13.83 20.44
C LYS A 35 7.84 -13.36 19.41
N ALA A 36 8.22 -13.28 18.14
CA ALA A 36 7.35 -12.82 17.07
C ALA A 36 6.10 -13.69 16.96
N SER A 37 4.97 -13.04 16.76
CA SER A 37 3.68 -13.70 16.56
C SER A 37 3.08 -13.37 15.20
N THR A 38 2.08 -14.15 14.78
CA THR A 38 1.32 -13.89 13.55
C THR A 38 0.38 -12.69 13.66
N GLU A 39 0.23 -12.13 14.87
CA GLU A 39 -0.63 -10.98 15.17
C GLU A 39 0.17 -9.69 15.35
N ASP A 40 1.50 -9.75 15.20
CA ASP A 40 2.35 -8.59 15.39
C ASP A 40 2.04 -7.54 14.30
N GLU A 41 1.74 -6.32 14.76
CA GLU A 41 1.52 -5.16 13.91
C GLU A 41 2.77 -4.28 13.89
N ILE A 42 2.97 -3.57 12.78
CA ILE A 42 4.06 -2.62 12.61
C ILE A 42 3.53 -1.31 12.04
N CYS A 43 3.96 -0.21 12.64
CA CYS A 43 3.76 1.14 12.12
C CYS A 43 5.12 1.81 11.90
N VAL A 44 5.28 2.48 10.77
CA VAL A 44 6.46 3.27 10.46
C VAL A 44 6.08 4.74 10.43
N TYR A 45 6.90 5.55 11.07
CA TYR A 45 6.72 7.00 11.17
C TYR A 45 7.98 7.72 10.70
N GLU A 46 7.78 8.89 10.09
CA GLU A 46 8.81 9.88 9.82
C GLU A 46 8.61 11.05 10.78
N GLU A 47 9.63 11.38 11.56
CA GLU A 47 9.61 12.57 12.41
C GLU A 47 9.57 13.84 11.54
N ILE A 48 8.70 14.77 11.91
CA ILE A 48 8.62 16.08 11.27
C ILE A 48 9.47 17.02 12.14
N GLU A 49 10.50 17.62 11.57
CA GLU A 49 11.27 18.66 12.26
C GLU A 49 10.35 19.86 12.53
N ASP A 50 10.12 20.17 13.81
CA ASP A 50 9.42 21.38 14.23
C ASP A 50 10.23 22.61 13.78
N ILE A 51 9.72 23.39 12.83
CA ILE A 51 10.33 24.66 12.37
C ILE A 51 10.44 25.68 13.52
N ASP A 52 9.69 25.49 14.62
CA ASP A 52 9.57 26.45 15.73
C ASP A 52 10.47 26.14 16.94
N ASN A 53 11.26 25.06 16.93
CA ASN A 53 12.21 24.76 18.01
C ASN A 53 13.65 25.06 17.57
N GLU A 54 14.03 26.33 17.55
CA GLU A 54 15.43 26.70 17.71
C GLU A 54 15.92 26.21 19.08
N SER A 55 17.12 25.62 19.11
CA SER A 55 17.90 25.12 20.26
C SER A 55 17.72 23.60 20.48
N THR A 56 18.74 22.76 20.48
CA THR A 56 20.12 22.98 20.92
C THR A 56 20.98 21.87 20.32
N SER A 57 22.17 22.22 19.83
CA SER A 57 23.22 21.23 19.57
C SER A 57 23.58 20.52 20.87
N SER A 58 23.17 19.27 21.03
CA SER A 58 23.74 18.37 22.04
C SER A 58 23.79 16.94 21.48
N ASP A 59 25.02 16.44 21.46
CA ASP A 59 25.53 15.07 21.31
C ASP A 59 24.53 13.91 21.31
N GLU A 60 24.70 13.00 20.34
CA GLU A 60 24.15 11.64 20.27
C GLU A 60 22.68 11.50 20.67
N ASN A 61 21.77 12.10 19.89
CA ASN A 61 20.35 11.78 19.95
C ASN A 61 20.13 10.32 19.55
N THR A 62 20.17 9.43 20.55
CA THR A 62 19.84 8.02 20.40
C THR A 62 18.33 7.94 20.32
N VAL A 63 17.76 8.15 19.13
CA VAL A 63 16.31 8.03 18.91
C VAL A 63 15.90 6.59 19.21
N ASN A 64 15.05 6.40 20.22
CA ASN A 64 14.47 5.10 20.51
C ASN A 64 13.41 4.79 19.45
N ILE A 65 13.77 4.01 18.45
CA ILE A 65 12.88 3.67 17.32
C ILE A 65 11.59 2.91 17.72
N ASN A 66 11.49 2.47 18.98
CA ASN A 66 10.27 1.83 19.51
C ASN A 66 9.30 2.85 20.14
N GLU A 67 9.73 4.10 20.29
CA GLU A 67 8.92 5.19 20.84
C GLU A 67 8.73 6.25 19.76
N VAL A 68 7.47 6.57 19.46
CA VAL A 68 7.10 7.59 18.48
C VAL A 68 6.25 8.64 19.15
N ASN A 69 6.59 9.91 18.91
CA ASN A 69 5.70 11.02 19.20
C ASN A 69 4.77 11.24 17.99
N GLU A 70 3.59 10.61 18.01
CA GLU A 70 2.62 10.68 16.90
C GLU A 70 2.18 12.11 16.55
N ARG A 71 2.32 13.09 17.46
CA ARG A 71 1.96 14.49 17.17
C ARG A 71 2.95 15.17 16.24
N ASN A 72 4.23 14.80 16.34
CA ASN A 72 5.33 15.40 15.58
C ASN A 72 5.86 14.41 14.54
N SER A 73 5.01 13.52 14.05
CA SER A 73 5.40 12.47 13.12
C SER A 73 4.33 12.21 12.08
N LYS A 74 4.75 11.96 10.85
CA LYS A 74 3.89 11.50 9.77
C LYS A 74 3.99 9.98 9.69
N ARG A 75 2.86 9.28 9.73
CA ARG A 75 2.85 7.84 9.47
C ARG A 75 3.15 7.57 7.99
N LEU A 76 4.02 6.61 7.72
CA LEU A 76 4.40 6.16 6.38
C LEU A 76 3.84 4.80 6.03
N PHE A 77 3.65 3.92 7.02
CA PHE A 77 3.12 2.59 6.82
C PHE A 77 2.42 2.08 8.08
N ASN A 78 1.39 1.25 7.89
CA ASN A 78 0.82 0.39 8.92
C ASN A 78 0.48 -0.98 8.33
N GLY A 79 0.74 -2.03 9.07
CA GLY A 79 0.42 -3.38 8.61
C GLY A 79 0.74 -4.46 9.63
N ILE A 80 0.65 -5.70 9.15
CA ILE A 80 0.80 -6.92 9.93
C ILE A 80 2.07 -7.60 9.45
N VAL A 81 2.92 -7.93 10.41
CA VAL A 81 4.16 -8.65 10.17
C VAL A 81 3.86 -10.01 9.54
N GLN A 82 4.52 -10.29 8.42
CA GLN A 82 4.44 -11.56 7.71
C GLN A 82 5.69 -12.41 7.90
N ASN A 83 6.85 -11.76 8.10
CA ASN A 83 8.11 -12.45 8.26
C ASN A 83 9.07 -11.63 9.12
N ILE A 84 9.75 -12.30 10.04
CA ILE A 84 10.85 -11.73 10.81
C ILE A 84 12.05 -12.66 10.69
N ARG A 85 13.19 -12.09 10.33
CA ARG A 85 14.45 -12.80 10.21
C ARG A 85 15.54 -12.06 10.95
N THR A 86 16.34 -12.79 11.72
CA THR A 86 17.59 -12.27 12.26
C THR A 86 18.76 -12.93 11.53
N THR A 87 19.75 -12.14 11.11
CA THR A 87 20.99 -12.65 10.48
C THR A 87 22.22 -12.14 11.22
N ASN A 88 23.27 -12.94 11.29
CA ASN A 88 24.60 -12.50 11.72
C ASN A 88 25.56 -12.58 10.54
N ILE A 89 26.19 -11.47 10.18
CA ILE A 89 27.17 -11.39 9.10
C ILE A 89 28.43 -10.77 9.68
N ASN A 90 29.52 -11.56 9.76
CA ASN A 90 30.81 -11.13 10.31
C ASN A 90 30.72 -10.52 11.72
N GLY A 91 29.85 -11.07 12.58
CA GLY A 91 29.67 -10.57 13.95
C GLY A 91 28.65 -9.43 14.08
N ILE A 92 28.11 -8.92 12.97
CA ILE A 92 27.08 -7.87 12.97
C ILE A 92 25.69 -8.50 12.84
N TYR A 93 24.78 -8.15 13.74
CA TYR A 93 23.41 -8.65 13.75
C TYR A 93 22.44 -7.71 13.03
N TYR A 94 21.58 -8.29 12.18
CA TYR A 94 20.52 -7.60 11.47
C TYR A 94 19.16 -8.22 11.76
N LEU A 95 18.15 -7.38 11.93
CA LEU A 95 16.74 -7.74 11.93
C LEU A 95 16.10 -7.31 10.61
N GLU A 96 15.45 -8.22 9.93
CA GLU A 96 14.69 -7.99 8.69
C GLU A 96 13.22 -8.30 8.98
N ILE A 97 12.35 -7.33 8.71
CA ILE A 97 10.90 -7.44 8.88
C ILE A 97 10.23 -7.23 7.54
N GLN A 98 9.30 -8.11 7.20
CA GLN A 98 8.38 -7.94 6.08
C GLN A 98 6.97 -7.86 6.63
N ALA A 99 6.20 -6.88 6.14
CA ALA A 99 4.81 -6.71 6.54
C ALA A 99 3.92 -6.39 5.35
N LEU A 100 2.65 -6.77 5.47
CA LEU A 100 1.59 -6.42 4.53
C LEU A 100 0.53 -5.60 5.24
N THR A 101 -0.10 -4.68 4.51
CA THR A 101 -1.28 -3.97 5.02
C THR A 101 -2.38 -4.93 5.47
N SER A 102 -3.29 -4.41 6.30
CA SER A 102 -4.44 -5.17 6.84
C SER A 102 -5.31 -5.82 5.74
N SER A 103 -5.31 -5.26 4.53
CA SER A 103 -5.94 -5.83 3.32
C SER A 103 -5.58 -7.29 3.06
N PHE A 104 -4.39 -7.76 3.48
CA PHE A 104 -3.98 -9.16 3.40
C PHE A 104 -5.00 -10.12 4.05
N LYS A 105 -5.69 -9.68 5.11
CA LYS A 105 -6.75 -10.48 5.78
C LYS A 105 -7.86 -10.90 4.80
N LEU A 106 -8.11 -10.11 3.74
CA LEU A 106 -9.09 -10.41 2.70
C LEU A 106 -8.62 -11.51 1.72
N ASP A 107 -7.31 -11.81 1.68
CA ASP A 107 -6.70 -12.75 0.72
C ASP A 107 -6.27 -14.09 1.35
N ILE A 108 -6.64 -14.35 2.61
CA ILE A 108 -6.25 -15.58 3.32
C ILE A 108 -7.12 -16.79 2.91
N LYS A 109 -8.45 -16.63 2.93
CA LYS A 109 -9.38 -17.76 2.80
C LYS A 109 -10.26 -17.61 1.57
N LYS A 110 -10.26 -18.65 0.72
CA LYS A 110 -11.23 -18.78 -0.38
C LYS A 110 -12.63 -19.03 0.19
N LYS A 111 -13.62 -18.32 -0.32
CA LYS A 111 -15.03 -18.44 0.08
C LYS A 111 -15.89 -18.85 -1.12
N SER A 112 -17.12 -19.27 -0.83
CA SER A 112 -18.14 -19.54 -1.85
C SER A 112 -19.48 -19.06 -1.34
N ARG A 113 -20.02 -18.00 -1.94
CA ARG A 113 -21.27 -17.35 -1.55
C ARG A 113 -21.92 -16.62 -2.72
N SER A 114 -23.21 -16.39 -2.63
CA SER A 114 -24.00 -15.72 -3.66
C SER A 114 -24.66 -14.46 -3.11
N PHE A 115 -24.60 -13.39 -3.88
CA PHE A 115 -25.28 -12.12 -3.66
C PHE A 115 -26.34 -11.96 -4.73
N GLN A 116 -27.57 -12.36 -4.41
CA GLN A 116 -28.66 -12.46 -5.39
C GLN A 116 -29.50 -11.17 -5.50
N ASN A 117 -29.42 -10.29 -4.52
CA ASN A 117 -30.14 -9.01 -4.54
C ASN A 117 -29.51 -8.08 -5.57
N VAL A 118 -30.15 -7.95 -6.74
CA VAL A 118 -29.68 -7.09 -7.84
C VAL A 118 -29.76 -5.60 -7.53
N ASP A 119 -30.64 -5.20 -6.59
CA ASP A 119 -30.76 -3.81 -6.14
C ASP A 119 -29.69 -3.43 -5.10
N MET A 120 -28.86 -4.38 -4.66
CA MET A 120 -27.73 -4.11 -3.77
C MET A 120 -26.72 -3.20 -4.49
N THR A 121 -26.19 -2.21 -3.78
CA THR A 121 -25.12 -1.35 -4.29
C THR A 121 -23.75 -1.97 -4.05
N TYR A 122 -22.73 -1.51 -4.80
CA TYR A 122 -21.34 -1.93 -4.54
C TYR A 122 -20.90 -1.62 -3.11
N ASP A 123 -21.27 -0.46 -2.56
CA ASP A 123 -20.99 -0.10 -1.18
C ASP A 123 -21.62 -1.10 -0.19
N ALA A 124 -22.88 -1.47 -0.41
CA ALA A 124 -23.60 -2.40 0.46
C ALA A 124 -22.99 -3.81 0.38
N LEU A 125 -22.58 -4.26 -0.80
CA LEU A 125 -21.87 -5.52 -1.00
C LEU A 125 -20.55 -5.56 -0.22
N ILE A 126 -19.71 -4.52 -0.38
CA ILE A 126 -18.41 -4.48 0.29
C ILE A 126 -18.60 -4.42 1.81
N ASN A 127 -19.53 -3.58 2.30
CA ASN A 127 -19.86 -3.53 3.73
C ASN A 127 -20.36 -4.87 4.27
N GLU A 128 -21.20 -5.60 3.53
CA GLU A 128 -21.66 -6.94 3.94
C GLU A 128 -20.49 -7.91 4.12
N ILE A 129 -19.51 -7.86 3.21
CA ILE A 129 -18.32 -8.69 3.28
C ILE A 129 -17.41 -8.28 4.45
N LEU A 130 -17.25 -6.98 4.68
CA LEU A 130 -16.41 -6.45 5.75
C LEU A 130 -16.95 -6.69 7.16
N LYS A 131 -18.20 -7.15 7.32
CA LYS A 131 -18.71 -7.64 8.62
C LYS A 131 -17.88 -8.77 9.20
N ASP A 132 -17.27 -9.60 8.35
CA ASP A 132 -16.35 -10.67 8.76
C ASP A 132 -15.01 -10.11 9.32
N TYR A 133 -14.75 -8.81 9.17
CA TYR A 133 -13.49 -8.12 9.47
C TYR A 133 -13.74 -6.92 10.40
N SER A 134 -14.19 -7.20 11.61
CA SER A 134 -14.55 -6.17 12.61
C SER A 134 -13.42 -5.17 12.85
N GLY A 135 -13.77 -3.89 12.94
CA GLY A 135 -12.81 -2.79 13.15
C GLY A 135 -12.23 -2.19 11.87
N TYR A 136 -12.51 -2.80 10.71
CA TYR A 136 -12.07 -2.32 9.41
C TYR A 136 -13.20 -1.74 8.56
N THR A 137 -12.82 -0.85 7.65
CA THR A 137 -13.65 -0.22 6.64
C THR A 137 -12.86 -0.03 5.34
N PHE A 138 -13.44 0.65 4.37
CA PHE A 138 -12.88 0.93 3.05
C PHE A 138 -13.28 2.33 2.57
N THR A 139 -12.60 2.82 1.54
CA THR A 139 -12.96 4.04 0.82
C THR A 139 -13.55 3.68 -0.53
N GLN A 140 -14.74 4.20 -0.83
CA GLN A 140 -15.40 4.00 -2.13
C GLN A 140 -15.04 5.14 -3.09
N ASN A 141 -14.24 4.84 -4.12
CA ASN A 141 -13.85 5.80 -5.16
C ASN A 141 -14.54 5.53 -6.51
N ILE A 142 -15.12 4.34 -6.71
CA ILE A 142 -15.88 3.98 -7.91
C ILE A 142 -17.17 3.25 -7.53
N GLY A 143 -18.23 3.41 -8.34
CA GLY A 143 -19.49 2.68 -8.13
C GLY A 143 -20.28 3.11 -6.89
N LYS A 144 -19.98 4.28 -6.31
CA LYS A 144 -20.64 4.80 -5.11
C LYS A 144 -22.14 4.98 -5.33
N GLY A 145 -22.94 4.26 -4.55
CA GLY A 145 -24.40 4.26 -4.65
C GLY A 145 -24.95 3.59 -5.91
N GLN A 146 -24.09 3.07 -6.79
CA GLN A 146 -24.50 2.37 -8.01
C GLN A 146 -24.98 0.97 -7.63
N LYS A 147 -26.14 0.58 -8.18
CA LYS A 147 -26.65 -0.79 -8.10
C LYS A 147 -25.78 -1.75 -8.90
N ILE A 148 -25.70 -2.99 -8.44
CA ILE A 148 -24.96 -4.04 -9.12
C ILE A 148 -25.75 -4.53 -10.35
N ASP A 149 -27.08 -4.49 -10.30
CA ASP A 149 -28.03 -4.84 -11.39
C ASP A 149 -27.90 -6.27 -11.92
N LYS A 150 -27.14 -7.13 -11.23
CA LYS A 150 -26.98 -8.55 -11.54
C LYS A 150 -26.61 -9.35 -10.28
N PRO A 151 -26.92 -10.66 -10.24
CA PRO A 151 -26.40 -11.50 -9.18
C PRO A 151 -24.89 -11.64 -9.29
N LEU A 152 -24.20 -11.65 -8.14
CA LEU A 152 -22.78 -11.93 -8.06
C LEU A 152 -22.54 -13.23 -7.30
N PHE A 153 -21.58 -14.01 -7.78
CA PHE A 153 -21.12 -15.22 -7.14
C PHE A 153 -19.65 -15.07 -6.83
N GLN A 154 -19.29 -15.21 -5.57
CA GLN A 154 -17.92 -15.45 -5.19
C GLN A 154 -17.72 -16.96 -5.21
N TYR A 155 -16.84 -17.48 -6.07
CA TYR A 155 -16.67 -18.93 -6.22
C TYR A 155 -15.21 -19.34 -6.12
N LYS A 156 -14.86 -20.05 -5.05
CA LYS A 156 -13.50 -20.55 -4.75
C LYS A 156 -12.40 -19.49 -4.90
N GLU A 157 -12.74 -18.24 -4.62
CA GLU A 157 -11.83 -17.10 -4.62
C GLU A 157 -11.88 -16.41 -3.26
N THR A 158 -10.84 -15.65 -2.93
CA THR A 158 -10.76 -14.87 -1.68
C THR A 158 -11.59 -13.59 -1.78
N ASP A 159 -11.79 -12.89 -0.68
CA ASP A 159 -12.53 -11.62 -0.70
C ASP A 159 -11.76 -10.56 -1.48
N TRP A 160 -10.42 -10.56 -1.37
CA TRP A 160 -9.56 -9.69 -2.16
C TRP A 160 -9.69 -9.94 -3.67
N ASN A 161 -9.58 -11.20 -4.11
CA ASN A 161 -9.71 -11.53 -5.54
C ASN A 161 -11.12 -11.26 -6.07
N PHE A 162 -12.15 -11.50 -5.24
CA PHE A 162 -13.52 -11.13 -5.56
C PHE A 162 -13.64 -9.62 -5.80
N PHE A 163 -13.16 -8.79 -4.87
CA PHE A 163 -13.19 -7.34 -5.03
C PHE A 163 -12.40 -6.86 -6.25
N LYS A 164 -11.24 -7.44 -6.56
CA LYS A 164 -10.47 -7.11 -7.77
C LYS A 164 -11.28 -7.38 -9.04
N ARG A 165 -11.95 -8.53 -9.10
CA ARG A 165 -12.82 -8.88 -10.24
C ARG A 165 -13.97 -7.90 -10.37
N ILE A 166 -14.63 -7.53 -9.28
CA ILE A 166 -15.74 -6.57 -9.30
C ILE A 166 -15.25 -5.16 -9.69
N ALA A 167 -14.11 -4.71 -9.17
CA ALA A 167 -13.52 -3.42 -9.56
C ALA A 167 -13.17 -3.40 -11.06
N SER A 168 -12.66 -4.51 -11.59
CA SER A 168 -12.34 -4.66 -13.02
C SER A 168 -13.58 -4.54 -13.91
N GLU A 169 -14.74 -5.04 -13.48
CA GLU A 169 -16.02 -4.85 -14.20
C GLU A 169 -16.42 -3.36 -14.30
N LEU A 170 -15.97 -2.55 -13.35
CA LEU A 170 -16.13 -1.09 -13.33
C LEU A 170 -14.96 -0.36 -14.01
N LYS A 171 -14.10 -1.07 -14.74
CA LYS A 171 -12.87 -0.56 -15.38
C LYS A 171 -11.94 0.14 -14.37
N SER A 172 -11.86 -0.42 -13.17
CA SER A 172 -11.07 0.12 -12.07
C SER A 172 -10.24 -0.97 -11.39
N GLU A 173 -9.51 -0.58 -10.36
CA GLU A 173 -8.58 -1.43 -9.61
C GLU A 173 -8.64 -1.10 -8.12
N LEU A 174 -8.02 -1.94 -7.29
CA LEU A 174 -7.93 -1.71 -5.85
C LEU A 174 -6.57 -1.10 -5.48
N TYR A 175 -6.55 -0.26 -4.47
CA TYR A 175 -5.31 0.20 -3.83
C TYR A 175 -5.41 0.02 -2.33
N CYS A 176 -4.36 -0.48 -1.69
CA CYS A 176 -4.35 -0.61 -0.25
C CYS A 176 -4.17 0.74 0.42
N ASP A 177 -4.83 0.93 1.55
CA ASP A 177 -4.53 2.05 2.42
C ASP A 177 -3.34 1.65 3.32
N ILE A 178 -2.20 2.30 3.09
CA ILE A 178 -0.97 2.02 3.84
C ILE A 178 -0.82 2.93 5.07
N ILE A 179 -1.70 3.93 5.26
CA ILE A 179 -1.56 4.96 6.30
C ILE A 179 -2.59 4.80 7.41
N ASN A 180 -3.84 4.53 7.06
CA ASN A 180 -4.94 4.44 8.02
C ASN A 180 -5.03 3.03 8.62
N LEU A 181 -5.14 2.96 9.96
CA LEU A 181 -5.23 1.68 10.69
C LEU A 181 -6.54 0.94 10.41
N ASN A 182 -7.64 1.69 10.23
CA ASN A 182 -8.98 1.12 10.08
C ASN A 182 -9.42 0.97 8.63
N TYR A 183 -8.74 1.57 7.67
CA TYR A 183 -9.09 1.44 6.26
C TYR A 183 -8.21 0.36 5.64
N MET A 184 -8.84 -0.65 5.03
CA MET A 184 -8.07 -1.73 4.38
C MET A 184 -7.65 -1.34 2.97
N PHE A 185 -8.56 -0.73 2.21
CA PHE A 185 -8.35 -0.44 0.80
C PHE A 185 -9.28 0.67 0.29
N ASN A 186 -8.89 1.18 -0.87
CA ASN A 186 -9.63 2.03 -1.77
C ASN A 186 -10.23 1.16 -2.87
N PHE A 187 -11.57 1.13 -2.96
CA PHE A 187 -12.27 0.50 -4.07
C PHE A 187 -12.34 1.50 -5.22
N GLY A 188 -11.45 1.34 -6.20
CA GLY A 188 -11.20 2.31 -7.26
C GLY A 188 -10.05 3.27 -6.96
N ILE A 189 -9.67 4.04 -7.97
CA ILE A 189 -8.52 4.95 -7.91
C ILE A 189 -8.90 6.22 -7.12
N PRO A 190 -8.24 6.53 -5.98
CA PRO A 190 -8.45 7.81 -5.30
C PRO A 190 -7.94 8.96 -6.17
N SER A 191 -8.69 10.06 -6.29
CA SER A 191 -8.30 11.18 -7.17
C SER A 191 -8.63 12.52 -6.52
N GLU A 192 -8.00 12.80 -5.38
CA GLU A 192 -8.26 14.03 -4.61
C GLU A 192 -7.23 15.13 -4.87
N TYR A 193 -6.00 14.77 -5.24
CA TYR A 193 -4.89 15.71 -5.36
C TYR A 193 -4.43 15.92 -6.81
N SER A 194 -3.79 17.07 -7.05
CA SER A 194 -3.26 17.45 -8.35
C SER A 194 -1.95 18.21 -8.19
N TYR A 195 -0.90 17.76 -8.87
CA TYR A 195 0.45 18.32 -8.80
C TYR A 195 0.98 18.66 -10.19
N LYS A 196 1.82 19.70 -10.25
CA LYS A 196 2.62 20.04 -11.43
C LYS A 196 4.09 19.81 -11.11
N LEU A 197 4.71 18.86 -11.80
CA LEU A 197 6.12 18.54 -11.59
C LEU A 197 7.01 19.41 -12.48
N ASN A 198 8.27 19.58 -12.06
CA ASN A 198 9.26 20.32 -12.84
C ASN A 198 9.79 19.45 -13.97
N ASP A 199 9.63 19.91 -15.21
CA ASP A 199 10.10 19.20 -16.40
C ASP A 199 11.63 18.96 -16.43
N ASN A 200 12.42 19.67 -15.63
CA ASN A 200 13.87 19.47 -15.56
C ASN A 200 14.31 18.34 -14.60
N MET A 201 13.37 17.64 -13.96
CA MET A 201 13.68 16.48 -13.12
C MET A 201 14.25 15.32 -13.95
N ASN A 202 15.12 14.52 -13.35
CA ASN A 202 15.57 13.27 -13.94
C ASN A 202 14.43 12.25 -13.90
N TYR A 203 14.22 11.54 -15.02
CA TYR A 203 13.17 10.53 -15.15
C TYR A 203 13.61 9.40 -16.07
N GLY A 204 13.02 8.21 -15.88
CA GLY A 204 12.97 7.15 -16.88
C GLY A 204 11.62 7.20 -17.61
N ALA A 205 11.61 6.86 -18.90
CA ALA A 205 10.39 6.77 -19.70
C ALA A 205 10.30 5.36 -20.30
N PHE A 206 9.17 4.69 -20.06
CA PHE A 206 9.03 3.27 -20.30
C PHE A 206 7.69 2.94 -20.96
N LYS A 207 7.63 1.77 -21.62
CA LYS A 207 6.39 1.11 -22.00
C LYS A 207 6.38 -0.31 -21.42
N ASN A 208 5.30 -0.71 -20.76
CA ASN A 208 5.15 -2.08 -20.29
C ASN A 208 4.58 -2.98 -21.38
N LEU A 209 5.44 -3.37 -22.34
CA LEU A 209 5.03 -4.18 -23.49
C LEU A 209 4.55 -5.59 -23.11
N LYS A 210 5.03 -6.12 -21.97
CA LYS A 210 4.54 -7.39 -21.45
C LYS A 210 3.06 -7.30 -21.07
N ARG A 211 2.68 -6.31 -20.25
CA ARG A 211 1.28 -6.09 -19.86
C ARG A 211 0.39 -5.74 -21.06
N PHE A 212 0.93 -5.01 -22.03
CA PHE A 212 0.24 -4.72 -23.29
C PHE A 212 -0.18 -6.01 -24.02
N HIS A 213 0.73 -6.96 -24.21
CA HIS A 213 0.40 -8.24 -24.83
C HIS A 213 -0.55 -9.09 -23.97
N GLU A 214 -0.37 -9.11 -22.64
CA GLU A 214 -1.29 -9.81 -21.71
C GLU A 214 -2.72 -9.27 -21.78
N ALA A 215 -2.90 -8.00 -22.12
CA ALA A 215 -4.19 -7.34 -22.25
C ALA A 215 -4.83 -7.46 -23.65
N GLY A 216 -4.23 -8.22 -24.57
CA GLY A 216 -4.76 -8.42 -25.93
C GLY A 216 -4.04 -7.64 -27.03
N GLY A 217 -3.00 -6.86 -26.69
CA GLY A 217 -2.17 -6.16 -27.66
C GLY A 217 -2.96 -5.21 -28.57
N ASP A 218 -2.53 -5.13 -29.84
CA ASP A 218 -3.09 -4.20 -30.84
C ASP A 218 -4.55 -4.49 -31.20
N GLU A 219 -5.12 -5.64 -30.80
CA GLU A 219 -6.53 -5.95 -31.03
C GLU A 219 -7.46 -5.09 -30.19
N VAL A 220 -6.98 -4.61 -29.03
CA VAL A 220 -7.81 -3.93 -28.02
C VAL A 220 -7.22 -2.58 -27.58
N TYR A 221 -5.89 -2.45 -27.56
CA TYR A 221 -5.19 -1.31 -26.98
C TYR A 221 -4.13 -0.75 -27.93
N HIS A 222 -3.65 0.46 -27.65
CA HIS A 222 -2.40 0.95 -28.23
C HIS A 222 -1.27 0.75 -27.22
N ASP A 223 -0.07 0.40 -27.68
CA ASP A 223 1.10 0.23 -26.79
C ASP A 223 1.44 1.49 -25.95
N THR A 224 0.95 2.67 -26.35
CA THR A 224 1.09 3.94 -25.64
C THR A 224 0.21 4.03 -24.40
N ASP A 225 -0.84 3.21 -24.30
CA ASP A 225 -1.67 3.09 -23.09
C ASP A 225 -0.87 2.50 -21.92
N TYR A 226 0.25 1.84 -22.23
CA TYR A 226 1.19 1.25 -21.28
C TYR A 226 2.46 2.10 -21.08
N PHE A 227 2.44 3.36 -21.53
CA PHE A 227 3.52 4.31 -21.32
C PHE A 227 3.48 4.89 -19.89
N TYR A 228 4.64 5.00 -19.25
CA TYR A 228 4.77 5.63 -17.94
C TYR A 228 6.14 6.31 -17.75
N TYR A 229 6.18 7.23 -16.79
CA TYR A 229 7.42 7.81 -16.28
C TYR A 229 7.75 7.22 -14.91
N GLU A 230 9.03 7.01 -14.66
CA GLU A 230 9.57 6.70 -13.34
C GLU A 230 10.40 7.89 -12.86
N LEU A 231 10.09 8.37 -11.66
CA LEU A 231 10.75 9.53 -11.06
C LEU A 231 11.21 9.18 -9.65
N LYS A 232 12.41 9.63 -9.28
CA LYS A 232 12.92 9.53 -7.91
C LYS A 232 12.63 10.85 -7.18
N MET A 233 11.81 10.78 -6.14
CA MET A 233 11.40 11.93 -5.32
C MET A 233 11.74 11.72 -3.85
N ARG A 234 11.87 12.82 -3.09
CA ARG A 234 12.05 12.75 -1.63
C ARG A 234 10.75 12.51 -0.88
N THR A 235 9.63 12.86 -1.48
CA THR A 235 8.30 12.75 -0.87
C THR A 235 7.45 11.81 -1.72
N ILE A 236 6.77 10.90 -1.06
CA ILE A 236 5.77 10.02 -1.67
C ILE A 236 4.53 10.86 -1.98
N LEU A 237 4.14 10.87 -3.25
CA LEU A 237 2.87 11.44 -3.69
C LEU A 237 1.74 10.41 -3.51
N GLU A 238 0.55 10.88 -3.19
CA GLU A 238 -0.61 10.02 -2.99
C GLU A 238 -0.98 9.30 -4.29
N ILE A 239 -1.30 8.01 -4.19
CA ILE A 239 -1.81 7.23 -5.32
C ILE A 239 -2.99 7.94 -5.97
N GLY A 240 -3.04 7.89 -7.30
CA GLY A 240 -4.10 8.43 -8.13
C GLY A 240 -4.16 9.95 -8.20
N SER A 241 -3.25 10.66 -7.51
CA SER A 241 -3.05 12.09 -7.70
C SER A 241 -2.75 12.40 -9.16
N LYS A 242 -3.41 13.43 -9.70
CA LYS A 242 -3.17 13.91 -11.06
C LYS A 242 -1.82 14.59 -11.14
N ILE A 243 -1.05 14.29 -12.17
CA ILE A 243 0.29 14.81 -12.39
C ILE A 243 0.34 15.49 -13.75
N TYR A 244 0.70 16.78 -13.77
CA TYR A 244 1.11 17.45 -15.00
C TYR A 244 2.62 17.43 -15.10
N PHE A 245 3.17 16.73 -16.09
CA PHE A 245 4.61 16.60 -16.34
C PHE A 245 4.86 16.41 -17.84
N LYS A 246 5.85 17.12 -18.41
CA LYS A 246 6.23 17.03 -19.83
C LYS A 246 5.04 17.23 -20.79
N GLN A 247 4.18 18.20 -20.47
CA GLN A 247 2.97 18.53 -21.24
C GLN A 247 1.98 17.36 -21.36
N LYS A 248 2.02 16.41 -20.42
CA LYS A 248 1.10 15.29 -20.32
C LYS A 248 0.36 15.34 -18.98
N GLU A 249 -0.92 15.00 -19.03
CA GLU A 249 -1.71 14.68 -17.84
C GLU A 249 -1.57 13.19 -17.55
N LEU A 250 -1.12 12.89 -16.34
CA LEU A 250 -0.81 11.56 -15.84
C LEU A 250 -1.41 11.42 -14.44
N TYR A 251 -1.19 10.27 -13.82
CA TYR A 251 -1.51 10.08 -12.41
C TYR A 251 -0.44 9.20 -11.74
N VAL A 252 -0.34 9.29 -10.42
CA VAL A 252 0.53 8.42 -9.63
C VAL A 252 -0.06 7.01 -9.62
N ARG A 253 0.54 6.08 -10.35
CA ARG A 253 0.04 4.69 -10.42
C ARG A 253 0.57 3.83 -9.27
N GLU A 254 1.85 3.94 -8.96
CA GLU A 254 2.50 3.12 -7.93
C GLU A 254 3.76 3.84 -7.42
N TYR A 255 4.27 3.38 -6.28
CA TYR A 255 5.59 3.75 -5.76
C TYR A 255 6.23 2.57 -5.03
N GLU A 256 7.56 2.66 -4.87
CA GLU A 256 8.45 1.64 -4.30
C GLU A 256 9.61 2.30 -3.53
#